data_AF-A0A2I0TQ95-F1
#
_entry.id   AF-A0A2I0TQ95-F1
#
_cell.length_a   1.000
_cell.length_b   1.000
_cell.length_c   1.000
_cell.angle_alpha   90.00
_cell.angle_beta   90.00
_cell.angle_gamma   90.00
#
_symmetry.space_group_name_H-M   'P 1'
#
loop_
_entity.id
_entity.type
_entity.pdbx_description
1 polymer ?
#
loop_
_entity_poly.entity_id
_entity_poly.type
_entity_poly.pdbx_seq_one_letter_code
_entity_poly.pdbx_strand_id
1 'polypeptide(L)'
;MGKVIYCSFGGISKGLHFNNLIVGLVLLTRGREEEKAKYIFSLFSNESGSYVVREEMEKMLHVVDGKVPESLKKCFSESFPVPLLPCPSSGQSEQGRVFEKRDTALAAFAESSAESRVEQGEKVNYEKFRVWLLHNKDAFTFSRWLLSGGVYVTLTDDSDTPTFYQTLAGVTHLEESDIIDLEKRYWLLKAQSRTGRFDLETFAPLVSPPIHPSLSEGLFNAFDENRDNHIDFKEISCGLSACCRGPLAERQKFCFKVFDVDRDGVLSRTELKEMVVALLEVWKDNRTDKIPELDMDLSEIVEDILNMHDTTKLGHLTLEDYQIWSVKSALANEFLNLLFQCREKPKAQFVKVNVVYCL
;
A
#
# COMPACT_ATOMS: atom_id res chain seq x y z
N MET A 1 -19.19 -0.27 20.68
CA MET A 1 -17.85 0.33 20.78
C MET A 1 -17.72 1.61 19.96
N GLY A 2 -17.92 1.61 18.64
CA GLY A 2 -17.71 2.78 17.76
C GLY A 2 -18.33 4.10 18.23
N LYS A 3 -19.54 4.10 18.81
CA LYS A 3 -20.17 5.31 19.38
C LYS A 3 -19.36 5.98 20.51
N VAL A 4 -18.71 5.18 21.38
CA VAL A 4 -17.84 5.69 22.45
C VAL A 4 -16.62 6.35 21.85
N ILE A 5 -15.94 5.65 20.93
CA ILE A 5 -14.76 6.15 20.21
C ILE A 5 -15.08 7.45 19.45
N TYR A 6 -16.20 7.48 18.73
CA TYR A 6 -16.69 8.65 18.00
C TYR A 6 -16.90 9.87 18.90
N CYS A 7 -17.64 9.72 20.01
CA CYS A 7 -17.84 10.80 20.97
C CYS A 7 -16.52 11.20 21.66
N SER A 8 -15.64 10.25 21.97
CA SER A 8 -14.33 10.50 22.59
C SER A 8 -13.31 11.16 21.67
N PHE A 9 -13.52 11.21 20.34
CA PHE A 9 -12.76 12.06 19.43
C PHE A 9 -13.44 13.43 19.17
N GLY A 10 -14.52 13.75 19.89
CA GLY A 10 -15.28 14.99 19.70
C GLY A 10 -16.25 14.93 18.53
N GLY A 11 -16.73 13.74 18.18
CA GLY A 11 -17.77 13.54 17.18
C GLY A 11 -19.13 14.08 17.66
N ILE A 12 -19.71 14.97 16.87
CA ILE A 12 -21.03 15.59 17.12
C ILE A 12 -22.07 15.03 16.14
N SER A 13 -23.34 15.45 16.25
CA SER A 13 -24.40 15.04 15.31
C SER A 13 -24.14 15.41 13.84
N LYS A 14 -23.23 16.36 13.58
CA LYS A 14 -22.82 16.80 12.24
C LYS A 14 -21.60 16.06 11.67
N GLY A 15 -20.95 15.17 12.43
CA GLY A 15 -19.72 14.50 12.02
C GLY A 15 -18.59 14.63 13.05
N LEU A 16 -17.43 14.09 12.68
CA LEU A 16 -16.17 14.19 13.43
C LEU A 16 -15.18 15.05 12.62
N HIS A 17 -14.53 16.02 13.26
CA HIS A 17 -13.51 16.83 12.58
C HIS A 17 -12.29 15.98 12.21
N PHE A 18 -11.83 16.10 10.96
CA PHE A 18 -10.72 15.32 10.41
C PHE A 18 -9.43 15.41 11.26
N ASN A 19 -9.11 16.60 11.78
CA ASN A 19 -7.94 16.78 12.65
C ASN A 19 -8.02 15.92 13.93
N ASN A 20 -9.20 15.80 14.53
CA ASN A 20 -9.41 14.98 15.73
C ASN A 20 -9.33 13.48 15.39
N LEU A 21 -9.82 13.07 14.22
CA LEU A 21 -9.69 11.71 13.72
C LEU A 21 -8.21 11.33 13.53
N ILE A 22 -7.41 12.19 12.89
CA ILE A 22 -5.97 11.95 12.67
C ILE A 22 -5.21 11.91 14.00
N VAL A 23 -5.45 12.84 14.92
CA VAL A 23 -4.85 12.81 16.27
C VAL A 23 -5.22 11.52 17.00
N GLY A 24 -6.47 11.08 16.88
CA GLY A 24 -6.94 9.81 17.44
C GLY A 24 -6.23 8.58 16.87
N LEU A 25 -6.13 8.49 15.55
CA LEU A 25 -5.46 7.38 14.87
C LEU A 25 -3.95 7.32 15.19
N VAL A 26 -3.28 8.47 15.30
CA VAL A 26 -1.86 8.52 15.71
C VAL A 26 -1.68 8.05 17.16
N LEU A 27 -2.54 8.48 18.08
CA LEU A 27 -2.50 8.03 19.48
C LEU A 27 -2.82 6.54 19.63
N LEU A 28 -3.68 5.99 18.78
CA LEU A 28 -4.06 4.57 18.79
C LEU A 28 -2.97 3.66 18.21
N THR A 29 -2.32 4.09 17.14
CA THR A 29 -1.30 3.28 16.44
C THR A 29 0.10 3.43 17.03
N ARG A 30 0.46 4.60 17.58
CA ARG A 30 1.83 4.93 18.02
C ARG A 30 1.94 5.68 19.35
N GLY A 31 0.82 6.03 19.99
CA GLY A 31 0.82 6.84 21.22
C GLY A 31 1.35 6.08 22.45
N ARG A 32 2.28 6.72 23.16
CA ARG A 32 2.78 6.26 24.48
C ARG A 32 1.73 6.47 25.56
N GLU A 33 1.84 5.78 26.70
CA GLU A 33 0.87 5.88 27.79
C GLU A 33 0.70 7.33 28.31
N GLU A 34 1.78 8.12 28.33
CA GLU A 34 1.70 9.55 28.70
C GLU A 34 0.91 10.39 27.70
N GLU A 35 1.06 10.14 26.40
CA GLU A 35 0.37 10.88 25.34
C GLU A 35 -1.11 10.53 25.32
N LYS A 36 -1.43 9.25 25.52
CA LYS A 36 -2.79 8.74 25.73
C LYS A 36 -3.42 9.33 26.99
N ALA A 37 -2.68 9.47 28.09
CA ALA A 37 -3.15 10.12 29.32
C ALA A 37 -3.39 11.63 29.14
N LYS A 38 -2.50 12.34 28.43
CA LYS A 38 -2.70 13.77 28.05
C LYS A 38 -3.94 13.95 27.20
N TYR A 39 -4.16 13.07 26.23
CA TYR A 39 -5.34 13.09 25.38
C TYR A 39 -6.62 12.89 26.21
N ILE A 40 -6.67 11.86 27.04
CA ILE A 40 -7.81 11.60 27.93
C ILE A 40 -8.08 12.80 28.85
N PHE A 41 -7.04 13.45 29.41
CA PHE A 41 -7.21 14.66 30.21
C PHE A 41 -7.81 15.82 29.38
N SER A 42 -7.35 16.02 28.14
CA SER A 42 -7.85 17.09 27.26
C SER A 42 -9.33 16.97 26.88
N LEU A 43 -9.92 15.77 26.98
CA LEU A 43 -11.36 15.56 26.74
C LEU A 43 -12.25 16.09 27.87
N PHE A 44 -11.72 16.16 29.09
CA PHE A 44 -12.45 16.60 30.28
C PHE A 44 -11.96 17.96 30.80
N SER A 45 -10.90 18.53 30.22
CA SER A 45 -10.33 19.79 30.66
C SER A 45 -11.17 20.97 30.18
N ASN A 46 -11.14 22.06 30.94
CA ASN A 46 -11.71 23.33 30.55
C ASN A 46 -11.09 23.89 29.25
N GLU A 47 -11.67 24.97 28.69
CA GLU A 47 -11.23 25.57 27.42
C GLU A 47 -9.74 25.98 27.38
N SER A 48 -9.12 26.26 28.53
CA SER A 48 -7.68 26.55 28.65
C SER A 48 -6.79 25.32 28.85
N GLY A 49 -7.35 24.11 28.86
CA GLY A 49 -6.61 22.85 29.00
C GLY A 49 -5.89 22.64 30.34
N SER A 50 -6.28 23.37 31.39
CA SER A 50 -5.47 23.50 32.63
C SER A 50 -5.98 22.66 33.79
N TYR A 51 -7.29 22.45 33.90
CA TYR A 51 -7.91 21.61 34.93
C TYR A 51 -9.18 20.93 34.41
N VAL A 52 -9.54 19.82 35.05
CA VAL A 52 -10.80 19.09 34.86
C VAL A 52 -11.73 19.40 36.03
N VAL A 53 -12.99 19.73 35.75
CA VAL A 53 -14.03 19.90 36.78
C VAL A 53 -14.74 18.57 37.02
N ARG A 54 -14.94 18.21 38.29
CA ARG A 54 -15.54 16.94 38.71
C ARG A 54 -16.94 16.75 38.16
N GLU A 55 -17.80 17.77 38.29
CA GLU A 55 -19.19 17.68 37.85
C GLU A 55 -19.32 17.50 36.32
N GLU A 56 -18.47 18.17 35.55
CA GLU A 56 -18.42 18.06 34.09
C GLU A 56 -17.97 16.65 33.64
N MET A 57 -16.92 16.13 34.29
CA MET A 57 -16.45 14.77 34.04
C MET A 57 -17.49 13.71 34.47
N GLU A 58 -18.15 13.88 35.62
CA GLU A 58 -19.21 12.98 36.07
C GLU A 58 -20.41 12.98 35.10
N LYS A 59 -20.84 14.16 34.60
CA LYS A 59 -21.88 14.29 33.56
C LYS A 59 -21.47 13.57 32.26
N MET A 60 -20.25 13.82 31.76
CA MET A 60 -19.77 13.22 30.51
C MET A 60 -19.64 11.69 30.63
N LEU A 61 -19.12 11.17 31.75
CA LEU A 61 -19.05 9.73 32.00
C LEU A 61 -20.44 9.11 32.13
N HIS A 62 -21.41 9.79 32.72
CA HIS A 62 -22.79 9.28 32.76
C HIS A 62 -23.42 9.19 31.36
N VAL A 63 -23.11 10.13 30.45
CA VAL A 63 -23.55 10.10 29.04
C VAL A 63 -22.85 9.01 28.22
N VAL A 64 -21.55 8.79 28.43
CA VAL A 64 -20.73 7.87 27.60
C VAL A 64 -20.75 6.43 28.11
N ASP A 65 -20.62 6.22 29.43
CA ASP A 65 -20.49 4.92 30.08
C ASP A 65 -21.74 4.49 30.87
N GLY A 66 -22.74 5.38 31.01
CA GLY A 66 -23.95 5.12 31.81
C GLY A 66 -23.73 5.14 33.33
N LYS A 67 -22.48 5.17 33.81
CA LYS A 67 -22.11 5.13 35.23
C LYS A 67 -20.86 5.95 35.54
N VAL A 68 -20.77 6.44 36.77
CA VAL A 68 -19.57 7.12 37.30
C VAL A 68 -18.70 6.11 38.05
N PRO A 69 -17.37 6.04 37.83
CA PRO A 69 -16.49 5.12 38.54
C PRO A 69 -16.31 5.52 40.01
N GLU A 70 -16.42 4.58 40.95
CA GLU A 70 -16.24 4.85 42.39
C GLU A 70 -14.83 5.37 42.72
N SER A 71 -13.82 4.93 41.95
CA SER A 71 -12.44 5.41 42.07
C SER A 71 -12.28 6.89 41.70
N LEU A 72 -13.21 7.50 40.95
CA LEU A 72 -13.13 8.90 40.55
C LEU A 72 -13.10 9.85 41.74
N LYS A 73 -13.85 9.53 42.81
CA LYS A 73 -13.82 10.31 44.08
C LYS A 73 -12.41 10.41 44.67
N LYS A 74 -11.57 9.40 44.46
CA LYS A 74 -10.17 9.38 44.92
C LYS A 74 -9.24 10.28 44.08
N CYS A 75 -9.58 10.54 42.81
CA CYS A 75 -8.85 11.48 41.95
C CYS A 75 -8.92 12.91 42.50
N PHE A 76 -10.10 13.29 43.02
CA PHE A 76 -10.36 14.64 43.52
C PHE A 76 -9.99 14.82 45.01
N SER A 77 -10.01 13.77 45.83
CA SER A 77 -9.60 13.83 47.26
C SER A 77 -8.14 14.24 47.47
N GLU A 78 -7.83 14.99 48.53
CA GLU A 78 -6.47 15.46 48.87
C GLU A 78 -5.47 14.32 49.16
N SER A 79 -5.95 13.13 49.55
CA SER A 79 -5.15 12.00 50.04
C SER A 79 -4.56 11.07 48.95
N PHE A 80 -4.56 11.47 47.67
CA PHE A 80 -3.88 10.72 46.61
C PHE A 80 -2.42 11.18 46.50
N PRO A 81 -1.41 10.34 46.81
CA PRO A 81 -0.02 10.77 46.85
C PRO A 81 0.50 11.06 45.43
N VAL A 82 0.94 12.29 45.20
CA VAL A 82 1.79 12.62 44.06
C VAL A 82 3.21 12.13 44.39
N PRO A 83 3.85 11.27 43.58
CA PRO A 83 5.25 10.90 43.79
C PRO A 83 6.12 12.15 43.70
N LEU A 84 6.83 12.48 44.78
CA LEU A 84 7.80 13.58 44.75
C LEU A 84 8.92 13.24 43.77
N LEU A 85 9.13 14.11 42.78
CA LEU A 85 10.28 14.04 41.89
C LEU A 85 11.58 14.09 42.72
N PRO A 86 12.59 13.25 42.44
CA PRO A 86 13.87 13.36 43.10
C PRO A 86 14.54 14.68 42.67
N CYS A 87 14.85 15.53 43.66
CA CYS A 87 15.55 16.79 43.41
C CYS A 87 16.95 16.53 42.83
N PRO A 88 17.43 17.31 41.85
CA PRO A 88 18.82 17.22 41.40
C PRO A 88 19.76 17.60 42.53
N SER A 89 20.76 16.76 42.79
CA SER A 89 21.78 17.01 43.80
C SER A 89 22.70 18.17 43.39
N SER A 90 22.59 19.31 44.08
CA SER A 90 23.62 20.35 44.15
C SER A 90 24.39 20.21 45.47
N GLY A 91 25.72 20.19 45.40
CA GLY A 91 26.59 19.95 46.56
C GLY A 91 27.30 21.22 47.04
N GLN A 92 27.57 21.28 48.37
CA GLN A 92 28.53 22.18 49.05
C GLN A 92 28.17 23.71 48.97
N SER A 93 28.58 24.66 49.82
CA SER A 93 29.13 24.76 51.20
C SER A 93 29.29 26.28 51.53
N GLU A 94 29.14 26.87 52.73
CA GLU A 94 28.67 26.39 54.05
C GLU A 94 28.34 27.58 55.01
N GLN A 95 27.88 27.28 56.24
CA GLN A 95 27.95 28.05 57.52
C GLN A 95 27.70 29.59 57.60
N GLY A 96 26.77 30.01 58.49
CA GLY A 96 26.69 31.42 58.94
C GLY A 96 25.50 31.89 59.81
N ARG A 97 25.41 31.44 61.08
CA ARG A 97 24.95 32.16 62.32
C ARG A 97 24.50 33.66 62.19
N VAL A 98 23.53 34.26 62.91
CA VAL A 98 22.66 33.97 64.11
C VAL A 98 21.40 34.90 64.10
N PHE A 99 20.54 34.77 65.13
CA PHE A 99 19.64 35.79 65.76
C PHE A 99 18.17 35.91 65.30
N GLU A 100 17.34 35.01 65.85
CA GLU A 100 16.30 35.35 66.84
C GLU A 100 15.47 36.63 66.65
N LYS A 101 14.21 36.45 66.21
CA LYS A 101 13.03 37.07 66.82
C LYS A 101 11.75 36.32 66.42
N ARG A 102 11.16 35.64 67.40
CA ARG A 102 9.79 35.09 67.31
C ARG A 102 8.78 36.20 67.68
N ASP A 103 7.50 35.89 67.48
CA ASP A 103 6.37 36.53 68.17
C ASP A 103 5.91 37.94 67.75
N THR A 104 5.83 38.22 66.43
CA THR A 104 4.92 39.30 65.95
C THR A 104 4.31 39.11 64.55
N ALA A 105 4.81 38.19 63.71
CA ALA A 105 4.24 37.94 62.36
C ALA A 105 3.06 36.94 62.36
N LEU A 106 2.95 36.09 63.38
CA LEU A 106 1.95 35.01 63.44
C LEU A 106 0.50 35.50 63.65
N ALA A 107 0.31 36.72 64.15
CA ALA A 107 -1.02 37.32 64.28
C ALA A 107 -1.56 37.88 62.95
N ALA A 108 -0.70 38.50 62.14
CA ALA A 108 -1.12 39.09 60.86
C ALA A 108 -1.45 38.05 59.78
N PHE A 109 -0.82 36.87 59.84
CA PHE A 109 -1.16 35.75 58.94
C PHE A 109 -2.47 35.04 59.30
N ALA A 110 -3.02 35.25 60.51
CA ALA A 110 -4.27 34.62 60.95
C ALA A 110 -5.52 35.33 60.41
N GLU A 111 -5.47 36.65 60.16
CA GLU A 111 -6.62 37.43 59.67
C GLU A 111 -6.73 37.45 58.14
N SER A 112 -5.66 37.14 57.39
CA SER A 112 -5.77 36.81 55.96
C SER A 112 -6.47 35.46 55.71
N SER A 113 -6.81 34.71 56.76
CA SER A 113 -7.36 33.35 56.69
C SER A 113 -8.90 33.29 56.70
N ALA A 114 -9.57 34.44 56.54
CA ALA A 114 -11.04 34.55 56.58
C ALA A 114 -11.72 34.67 55.20
N GLU A 115 -11.01 35.07 54.14
CA GLU A 115 -11.57 35.32 52.80
C GLU A 115 -11.00 34.44 51.68
N SER A 116 -10.97 33.11 51.89
CA SER A 116 -10.84 32.14 50.79
C SER A 116 -11.46 30.76 51.07
N ARG A 117 -12.51 30.69 51.90
CA ARG A 117 -13.33 29.47 52.06
C ARG A 117 -14.26 29.26 50.86
N VAL A 118 -13.72 28.85 49.72
CA VAL A 118 -14.49 28.50 48.51
C VAL A 118 -13.91 27.23 47.86
N GLU A 119 -14.77 26.23 47.63
CA GLU A 119 -14.60 25.07 46.72
C GLU A 119 -13.39 24.12 46.94
N GLN A 120 -13.39 23.36 48.05
CA GLN A 120 -12.53 22.18 48.20
C GLN A 120 -13.06 20.96 47.42
N GLY A 121 -12.25 20.43 46.49
CA GLY A 121 -12.43 19.09 45.92
C GLY A 121 -13.15 18.99 44.56
N GLU A 122 -13.34 20.10 43.84
CA GLU A 122 -14.07 20.11 42.56
C GLU A 122 -13.18 20.10 41.31
N LYS A 123 -11.90 20.45 41.41
CA LYS A 123 -10.99 20.62 40.26
C LYS A 123 -9.73 19.76 40.42
N VAL A 124 -9.26 19.16 39.32
CA VAL A 124 -8.03 18.36 39.28
C VAL A 124 -7.12 18.76 38.12
N ASN A 125 -5.81 18.83 38.38
CA ASN A 125 -4.80 19.16 37.37
C ASN A 125 -4.27 17.91 36.64
N TYR A 126 -3.53 18.12 35.54
CA TYR A 126 -3.03 17.03 34.71
C TYR A 126 -2.21 15.99 35.49
N GLU A 127 -1.29 16.40 36.35
CA GLU A 127 -0.38 15.45 37.01
C GLU A 127 -1.12 14.54 38.01
N LYS A 128 -2.03 15.11 38.83
CA LYS A 128 -2.84 14.32 39.77
C LYS A 128 -3.81 13.40 39.02
N PHE A 129 -4.42 13.89 37.94
CA PHE A 129 -5.29 13.10 37.07
C PHE A 129 -4.54 11.94 36.40
N ARG A 130 -3.35 12.21 35.86
CA ARG A 130 -2.45 11.23 35.22
C ARG A 130 -2.08 10.12 36.20
N VAL A 131 -1.62 10.47 37.41
CA VAL A 131 -1.26 9.49 38.44
C VAL A 131 -2.47 8.60 38.77
N TRP A 132 -3.66 9.18 38.96
CA TRP A 132 -4.88 8.41 39.18
C TRP A 132 -5.23 7.49 37.99
N LEU A 133 -5.20 8.01 36.77
CA LEU A 133 -5.58 7.30 35.54
C LEU A 133 -4.65 6.11 35.25
N LEU A 134 -3.34 6.25 35.47
CA LEU A 134 -2.38 5.17 35.25
C LEU A 134 -2.51 4.04 36.30
N HIS A 135 -2.99 4.34 37.50
CA HIS A 135 -3.36 3.34 38.51
C HIS A 135 -4.77 2.75 38.29
N ASN A 136 -5.64 3.44 37.55
CA ASN A 136 -7.03 3.06 37.31
C ASN A 136 -7.31 3.03 35.80
N LYS A 137 -6.49 2.31 35.02
CA LYS A 137 -6.63 2.21 33.55
C LYS A 137 -8.03 1.77 33.15
N ASP A 138 -8.64 0.89 33.95
CA ASP A 138 -10.00 0.38 33.82
C ASP A 138 -11.14 1.30 34.30
N ALA A 139 -10.85 2.55 34.72
CA ALA A 139 -11.87 3.44 35.31
C ALA A 139 -13.11 3.61 34.43
N PHE A 140 -12.93 3.89 33.14
CA PHE A 140 -14.02 4.07 32.17
C PHE A 140 -13.73 3.33 30.86
N THR A 141 -14.74 3.12 30.01
CA THR A 141 -14.63 2.29 28.79
C THR A 141 -13.55 2.81 27.85
N PHE A 142 -13.45 4.13 27.69
CA PHE A 142 -12.43 4.75 26.85
C PHE A 142 -11.01 4.65 27.45
N SER A 143 -10.84 4.81 28.77
CA SER A 143 -9.52 4.64 29.40
C SER A 143 -9.04 3.20 29.30
N ARG A 144 -9.93 2.22 29.56
CA ARG A 144 -9.65 0.79 29.40
C ARG A 144 -9.15 0.54 27.98
N TRP A 145 -9.95 0.89 26.99
CA TRP A 145 -9.62 0.59 25.60
C TRP A 145 -8.36 1.30 25.10
N LEU A 146 -8.10 2.54 25.50
CA LEU A 146 -6.90 3.26 25.04
C LEU A 146 -5.62 2.80 25.76
N LEU A 147 -5.70 2.39 27.04
CA LEU A 147 -4.56 2.08 27.91
C LEU A 147 -4.33 0.58 28.19
N SER A 148 -5.27 -0.31 27.87
CA SER A 148 -5.03 -1.75 27.88
C SER A 148 -4.08 -2.12 26.74
N GLY A 149 -3.00 -2.86 27.07
CA GLY A 149 -2.06 -3.36 26.07
C GLY A 149 -2.73 -4.31 25.08
N GLY A 150 -2.38 -4.19 23.80
CA GLY A 150 -2.90 -5.05 22.72
C GLY A 150 -4.01 -4.42 21.86
N VAL A 151 -4.53 -3.24 22.20
CA VAL A 151 -5.44 -2.49 21.32
C VAL A 151 -4.65 -1.73 20.26
N TYR A 152 -4.65 -2.26 19.04
CA TYR A 152 -4.24 -1.56 17.83
C TYR A 152 -5.46 -1.29 16.95
N VAL A 153 -5.43 -0.19 16.20
CA VAL A 153 -6.33 0.00 15.05
C VAL A 153 -5.55 -0.41 13.82
N THR A 154 -5.92 -1.54 13.23
CA THR A 154 -5.62 -1.77 11.81
C THR A 154 -6.50 -0.82 11.00
N LEU A 155 -5.90 -0.18 10.00
CA LEU A 155 -6.63 0.50 8.92
C LEU A 155 -6.91 -0.49 7.77
N THR A 156 -7.06 -1.78 8.10
CA THR A 156 -7.62 -2.76 7.18
C THR A 156 -9.12 -2.54 7.17
N ASP A 157 -9.66 -2.35 5.98
CA ASP A 157 -11.08 -2.62 5.79
C ASP A 157 -11.22 -4.15 5.84
N ASP A 158 -11.81 -4.66 6.91
CA ASP A 158 -12.12 -6.09 7.03
C ASP A 158 -13.43 -6.43 6.26
N SER A 159 -13.94 -5.52 5.43
CA SER A 159 -14.86 -5.86 4.34
C SER A 159 -14.10 -6.61 3.24
N ASP A 160 -14.78 -7.51 2.52
CA ASP A 160 -14.20 -8.46 1.56
C ASP A 160 -13.63 -7.84 0.26
N THR A 161 -13.13 -6.60 0.32
CA THR A 161 -12.52 -5.91 -0.82
C THR A 161 -11.04 -6.31 -0.93
N PRO A 162 -10.61 -7.10 -1.93
CA PRO A 162 -9.21 -7.45 -2.09
C PRO A 162 -8.36 -6.20 -2.29
N THR A 163 -7.13 -6.21 -1.76
CA THR A 163 -6.15 -5.15 -2.04
C THR A 163 -5.86 -5.05 -3.55
N PHE A 164 -5.22 -3.95 -3.97
CA PHE A 164 -4.78 -3.79 -5.36
C PHE A 164 -3.91 -4.97 -5.85
N TYR A 165 -2.96 -5.42 -5.03
CA TYR A 165 -2.09 -6.56 -5.35
C TYR A 165 -2.86 -7.88 -5.39
N GLN A 166 -3.78 -8.12 -4.44
CA GLN A 166 -4.67 -9.29 -4.46
C GLN A 166 -5.60 -9.30 -5.69
N THR A 167 -6.09 -8.13 -6.09
CA THR A 167 -6.93 -7.99 -7.29
C THR A 167 -6.12 -8.32 -8.54
N LEU A 168 -4.88 -7.81 -8.66
CA LEU A 168 -3.99 -8.14 -9.76
C LEU A 168 -3.60 -9.63 -9.75
N ALA A 169 -3.23 -10.20 -8.61
CA ALA A 169 -2.93 -11.63 -8.47
C ALA A 169 -4.14 -12.52 -8.80
N GLY A 170 -5.37 -12.05 -8.56
CA GLY A 170 -6.61 -12.75 -8.93
C GLY A 170 -6.95 -12.70 -10.43
N VAL A 171 -6.38 -11.78 -11.21
CA VAL A 171 -6.61 -11.64 -12.66
C VAL A 171 -5.37 -11.89 -13.51
N THR A 172 -4.25 -12.27 -12.88
CA THR A 172 -2.98 -12.58 -13.53
C THR A 172 -2.41 -13.89 -12.99
N HIS A 173 -1.44 -14.46 -13.70
CA HIS A 173 -0.70 -15.64 -13.26
C HIS A 173 0.54 -15.24 -12.43
N LEU A 174 0.41 -14.18 -11.62
CA LEU A 174 1.48 -13.59 -10.79
C LEU A 174 1.12 -13.70 -9.29
N GLU A 175 2.11 -13.97 -8.44
CA GLU A 175 1.93 -13.91 -6.98
C GLU A 175 1.97 -12.44 -6.49
N GLU A 176 1.41 -12.16 -5.31
CA GLU A 176 1.41 -10.79 -4.74
C GLU A 176 2.84 -10.24 -4.55
N SER A 177 3.79 -11.08 -4.13
CA SER A 177 5.22 -10.75 -4.03
C SER A 177 5.78 -10.22 -5.34
N ASP A 178 5.44 -10.91 -6.42
CA ASP A 178 5.97 -10.70 -7.76
C ASP A 178 5.42 -9.39 -8.32
N ILE A 179 4.13 -9.11 -8.08
CA ILE A 179 3.51 -7.84 -8.46
C ILE A 179 4.15 -6.67 -7.68
N ILE A 180 4.46 -6.86 -6.39
CA ILE A 180 5.15 -5.85 -5.56
C ILE A 180 6.58 -5.57 -6.07
N ASP A 181 7.34 -6.60 -6.47
CA ASP A 181 8.70 -6.42 -7.01
C ASP A 181 8.70 -5.89 -8.46
N LEU A 182 7.73 -6.30 -9.27
CA LEU A 182 7.44 -5.71 -10.58
C LEU A 182 7.12 -4.21 -10.46
N GLU A 183 6.34 -3.79 -9.45
CA GLU A 183 5.98 -2.39 -9.25
C GLU A 183 7.21 -1.53 -8.95
N LYS A 184 8.07 -1.97 -8.01
CA LYS A 184 9.35 -1.31 -7.70
C LYS A 184 10.21 -1.17 -8.96
N ARG A 185 10.23 -2.20 -9.81
CA ARG A 185 11.00 -2.22 -11.06
C ARG A 185 10.41 -1.27 -12.10
N TYR A 186 9.09 -1.27 -12.29
CA TYR A 186 8.37 -0.38 -13.19
C TYR A 186 8.63 1.10 -12.86
N TRP A 187 8.51 1.50 -11.59
CA TRP A 187 8.79 2.89 -11.19
C TRP A 187 10.25 3.29 -11.37
N LEU A 188 11.21 2.37 -11.13
CA LEU A 188 12.63 2.61 -11.40
C LEU A 188 12.90 2.83 -12.90
N LEU A 189 12.30 2.01 -13.77
CA LEU A 189 12.44 2.14 -15.22
C LEU A 189 11.81 3.45 -15.74
N LYS A 190 10.60 3.77 -15.28
CA LYS A 190 9.89 5.01 -15.62
C LYS A 190 10.65 6.26 -15.18
N ALA A 191 11.35 6.20 -14.03
CA ALA A 191 12.20 7.29 -13.54
C ALA A 191 13.54 7.42 -14.30
N GLN A 192 13.99 6.36 -14.99
CA GLN A 192 15.17 6.37 -15.85
C GLN A 192 14.87 6.77 -17.30
N SER A 193 13.60 6.68 -17.72
CA SER A 193 13.14 7.13 -19.04
C SER A 193 13.33 8.63 -19.23
N ARG A 194 13.81 9.03 -20.41
CA ARG A 194 13.97 10.43 -20.83
C ARG A 194 12.65 11.16 -20.99
N THR A 195 11.57 10.44 -21.30
CA THR A 195 10.23 11.00 -21.52
C THR A 195 9.38 11.01 -20.25
N GLY A 196 9.85 10.36 -19.17
CA GLY A 196 9.05 10.08 -17.97
C GLY A 196 7.92 9.07 -18.20
N ARG A 197 7.91 8.39 -19.36
CA ARG A 197 6.95 7.35 -19.73
C ARG A 197 7.67 6.04 -20.03
N PHE A 198 6.94 4.93 -19.94
CA PHE A 198 7.45 3.62 -20.36
C PHE A 198 7.07 3.41 -21.83
N ASP A 199 7.83 4.08 -22.71
CA ASP A 199 7.66 4.05 -24.16
C ASP A 199 8.50 2.94 -24.83
N LEU A 200 8.42 2.85 -26.16
CA LEU A 200 9.19 1.88 -26.96
C LEU A 200 10.72 2.03 -26.80
N GLU A 201 11.25 3.25 -26.65
CA GLU A 201 12.68 3.50 -26.37
C GLU A 201 13.09 2.90 -25.02
N THR A 202 12.20 2.97 -24.03
CA THR A 202 12.40 2.38 -22.70
C THR A 202 12.18 0.87 -22.69
N PHE A 203 11.26 0.36 -23.52
CA PHE A 203 10.85 -1.05 -23.56
C PHE A 203 11.80 -1.96 -24.34
N ALA A 204 12.17 -1.58 -25.57
CA ALA A 204 12.96 -2.45 -26.45
C ALA A 204 14.30 -2.95 -25.80
N PRO A 205 15.05 -2.13 -25.03
CA PRO A 205 16.28 -2.58 -24.34
C PRO A 205 16.07 -3.58 -23.18
N LEU A 206 14.83 -3.80 -22.73
CA LEU A 206 14.50 -4.69 -21.61
C LEU A 206 14.18 -6.12 -22.07
N VAL A 207 13.82 -6.28 -23.34
CA VAL A 207 13.59 -7.58 -23.97
C VAL A 207 14.95 -8.22 -24.28
N SER A 208 15.21 -9.44 -23.78
CA SER A 208 16.35 -10.23 -24.25
C SER A 208 16.07 -11.76 -24.28
N PRO A 209 16.48 -12.51 -25.32
CA PRO A 209 17.38 -12.11 -26.42
C PRO A 209 16.78 -10.97 -27.25
N PRO A 210 17.61 -10.00 -27.70
CA PRO A 210 17.11 -8.83 -28.40
C PRO A 210 16.22 -9.27 -29.56
N ILE A 211 14.95 -8.84 -29.52
CA ILE A 211 14.00 -9.13 -30.58
C ILE A 211 14.40 -8.39 -31.85
N HIS A 212 14.13 -9.00 -33.00
CA HIS A 212 14.36 -8.35 -34.28
C HIS A 212 13.55 -7.03 -34.35
N PRO A 213 14.10 -5.91 -34.89
CA PRO A 213 13.40 -4.63 -34.90
C PRO A 213 11.99 -4.69 -35.51
N SER A 214 11.77 -5.54 -36.53
CA SER A 214 10.47 -5.82 -37.15
C SER A 214 9.37 -6.27 -36.16
N LEU A 215 9.75 -6.83 -35.01
CA LEU A 215 8.84 -7.31 -33.96
C LEU A 215 8.75 -6.35 -32.76
N SER A 216 9.61 -5.33 -32.69
CA SER A 216 9.70 -4.48 -31.49
C SER A 216 8.46 -3.62 -31.27
N GLU A 217 7.93 -3.03 -32.34
CA GLU A 217 6.71 -2.21 -32.33
C GLU A 217 5.46 -3.08 -32.09
N GLY A 218 5.33 -4.20 -32.80
CA GLY A 218 4.26 -5.18 -32.56
C GLY A 218 4.24 -5.72 -31.12
N LEU A 219 5.41 -6.03 -30.55
CA LEU A 219 5.49 -6.50 -29.17
C LEU A 219 5.09 -5.41 -28.18
N PHE A 220 5.56 -4.18 -28.36
CA PHE A 220 5.15 -3.04 -27.55
C PHE A 220 3.63 -2.81 -27.64
N ASN A 221 3.08 -2.87 -28.85
CA ASN A 221 1.64 -2.77 -29.10
C ASN A 221 0.85 -3.93 -28.49
N ALA A 222 1.44 -5.12 -28.28
CA ALA A 222 0.77 -6.21 -27.56
C ALA A 222 0.70 -5.98 -26.04
N PHE A 223 1.52 -5.06 -25.49
CA PHE A 223 1.45 -4.60 -24.09
C PHE A 223 0.57 -3.35 -23.91
N ASP A 224 0.71 -2.34 -24.78
CA ASP A 224 -0.08 -1.08 -24.77
C ASP A 224 -1.54 -1.33 -25.20
N GLU A 225 -2.34 -1.92 -24.31
CA GLU A 225 -3.73 -2.29 -24.59
C GLU A 225 -4.59 -1.06 -24.92
N ASN A 226 -4.26 0.10 -24.37
CA ASN A 226 -5.06 1.31 -24.52
C ASN A 226 -4.68 2.21 -25.74
N ARG A 227 -3.50 2.01 -26.34
CA ARG A 227 -2.93 2.75 -27.49
C ARG A 227 -2.53 4.21 -27.24
N ASP A 228 -2.16 4.57 -26.01
CA ASP A 228 -1.66 5.91 -25.69
C ASP A 228 -0.13 6.08 -25.85
N ASN A 229 0.54 5.04 -26.38
CA ASN A 229 1.98 4.96 -26.65
C ASN A 229 2.86 4.94 -25.38
N HIS A 230 2.32 4.50 -24.24
CA HIS A 230 3.14 4.05 -23.11
C HIS A 230 2.51 2.89 -22.35
N ILE A 231 3.34 1.96 -21.87
CA ILE A 231 2.87 0.82 -21.09
C ILE A 231 2.68 1.26 -19.63
N ASP A 232 1.46 1.15 -19.11
CA ASP A 232 1.19 1.41 -17.69
C ASP A 232 1.54 0.21 -16.78
N PHE A 233 1.38 0.36 -15.46
CA PHE A 233 1.72 -0.72 -14.51
C PHE A 233 0.80 -1.95 -14.63
N LYS A 234 -0.47 -1.73 -14.95
CA LYS A 234 -1.46 -2.81 -15.14
C LYS A 234 -1.17 -3.53 -16.46
N GLU A 235 -0.84 -2.79 -17.52
CA GLU A 235 -0.49 -3.31 -18.83
C GLU A 235 0.77 -4.18 -18.81
N ILE A 236 1.85 -3.73 -18.14
CA ILE A 236 3.04 -4.58 -17.98
C ILE A 236 2.75 -5.83 -17.14
N SER A 237 1.92 -5.71 -16.08
CA SER A 237 1.53 -6.85 -15.24
C SER A 237 0.69 -7.88 -16.02
N CYS A 238 -0.34 -7.43 -16.73
CA CYS A 238 -1.20 -8.29 -17.54
C CYS A 238 -0.47 -8.88 -18.76
N GLY A 239 0.39 -8.11 -19.43
CA GLY A 239 1.19 -8.58 -20.56
C GLY A 239 2.17 -9.66 -20.14
N LEU A 240 2.96 -9.45 -19.07
CA LEU A 240 3.89 -10.46 -18.54
C LEU A 240 3.17 -11.72 -18.05
N SER A 241 2.00 -11.54 -17.44
CA SER A 241 1.13 -12.64 -17.07
C SER A 241 0.75 -13.48 -18.30
N ALA A 242 0.13 -12.86 -19.30
CA ALA A 242 -0.37 -13.55 -20.50
C ALA A 242 0.76 -14.16 -21.33
N CYS A 243 1.90 -13.48 -21.44
CA CYS A 243 3.02 -13.92 -22.28
C CYS A 243 3.92 -14.93 -21.54
N CYS A 244 4.41 -14.63 -20.32
CA CYS A 244 5.42 -15.48 -19.66
C CYS A 244 4.84 -16.61 -18.81
N ARG A 245 3.69 -16.40 -18.13
CA ARG A 245 3.20 -17.35 -17.12
C ARG A 245 1.88 -18.05 -17.45
N GLY A 246 1.02 -17.44 -18.25
CA GLY A 246 -0.27 -18.03 -18.63
C GLY A 246 -0.17 -19.36 -19.38
N PRO A 247 -1.29 -20.07 -19.56
CA PRO A 247 -1.35 -21.30 -20.37
C PRO A 247 -1.02 -21.01 -21.85
N LEU A 248 -0.67 -22.06 -22.61
CA LEU A 248 -0.28 -21.95 -24.02
C LEU A 248 -1.26 -21.13 -24.87
N ALA A 249 -2.56 -21.28 -24.67
CA ALA A 249 -3.59 -20.54 -25.41
C ALA A 249 -3.53 -19.01 -25.18
N GLU A 250 -3.24 -18.56 -23.95
CA GLU A 250 -3.03 -17.13 -23.64
C GLU A 250 -1.75 -16.61 -24.28
N ARG A 251 -0.68 -17.42 -24.28
CA ARG A 251 0.59 -17.08 -24.93
C ARG A 251 0.45 -16.96 -26.44
N GLN A 252 -0.28 -17.88 -27.07
CA GLN A 252 -0.61 -17.81 -28.49
C GLN A 252 -1.47 -16.58 -28.80
N LYS A 253 -2.45 -16.25 -27.94
CA LYS A 253 -3.24 -15.01 -28.07
C LYS A 253 -2.38 -13.75 -27.91
N PHE A 254 -1.38 -13.79 -27.05
CA PHE A 254 -0.42 -12.70 -26.92
C PHE A 254 0.46 -12.57 -28.18
N CYS A 255 0.97 -13.68 -28.73
CA CYS A 255 1.69 -13.66 -30.01
C CYS A 255 0.81 -13.17 -31.18
N PHE A 256 -0.48 -13.52 -31.20
CA PHE A 256 -1.44 -13.00 -32.18
C PHE A 256 -1.51 -11.47 -32.15
N LYS A 257 -1.63 -10.87 -30.95
CA LYS A 257 -1.61 -9.40 -30.75
C LYS A 257 -0.34 -8.70 -31.21
N VAL A 258 0.78 -9.42 -31.40
CA VAL A 258 2.02 -8.84 -31.95
C VAL A 258 1.89 -8.59 -33.46
N PHE A 259 1.06 -9.39 -34.15
CA PHE A 259 0.89 -9.36 -35.60
C PHE A 259 -0.43 -8.70 -36.05
N ASP A 260 -1.44 -8.67 -35.17
CA ASP A 260 -2.70 -7.93 -35.33
C ASP A 260 -2.44 -6.44 -35.03
N VAL A 261 -1.99 -5.71 -36.05
CA VAL A 261 -1.49 -4.34 -35.92
C VAL A 261 -2.65 -3.37 -35.76
N ASP A 262 -3.73 -3.56 -36.52
CA ASP A 262 -4.90 -2.66 -36.47
C ASP A 262 -5.92 -3.02 -35.36
N ARG A 263 -5.83 -4.23 -34.78
CA ARG A 263 -6.70 -4.76 -33.71
C ARG A 263 -8.16 -4.89 -34.11
N ASP A 264 -8.43 -5.23 -35.37
CA ASP A 264 -9.76 -5.70 -35.79
C ASP A 264 -10.08 -7.12 -35.28
N GLY A 265 -9.06 -7.87 -34.82
CA GLY A 265 -9.17 -9.21 -34.26
C GLY A 265 -8.99 -10.35 -35.25
N VAL A 266 -8.55 -10.07 -36.48
CA VAL A 266 -8.10 -11.04 -37.47
C VAL A 266 -6.68 -10.70 -37.97
N LEU A 267 -6.00 -11.64 -38.61
CA LEU A 267 -4.75 -11.37 -39.34
C LEU A 267 -5.07 -11.26 -40.82
N SER A 268 -5.02 -10.04 -41.36
CA SER A 268 -5.22 -9.78 -42.78
C SER A 268 -4.11 -10.39 -43.65
N ARG A 269 -4.32 -10.49 -44.97
CA ARG A 269 -3.28 -10.94 -45.92
C ARG A 269 -1.99 -10.10 -45.89
N THR A 270 -2.07 -8.86 -45.40
CA THR A 270 -0.91 -7.97 -45.25
C THR A 270 -0.15 -8.32 -43.97
N GLU A 271 -0.84 -8.38 -42.84
CA GLU A 271 -0.24 -8.73 -41.54
C GLU A 271 0.31 -10.16 -41.53
N LEU A 272 -0.35 -11.11 -42.21
CA LEU A 272 0.19 -12.47 -42.39
C LEU A 272 1.52 -12.49 -43.15
N LYS A 273 1.71 -11.60 -44.14
CA LYS A 273 2.99 -11.47 -44.86
C LYS A 273 4.06 -10.90 -43.95
N GLU A 274 3.75 -9.83 -43.23
CA GLU A 274 4.68 -9.19 -42.29
C GLU A 274 5.06 -10.14 -41.15
N MET A 275 4.09 -10.88 -40.61
CA MET A 275 4.29 -11.98 -39.67
C MET A 275 5.26 -13.04 -40.21
N VAL A 276 5.00 -13.59 -41.41
CA VAL A 276 5.86 -14.65 -41.98
C VAL A 276 7.27 -14.13 -42.24
N VAL A 277 7.44 -12.89 -42.73
CA VAL A 277 8.76 -12.24 -42.86
C VAL A 277 9.47 -12.17 -41.51
N ALA A 278 8.83 -11.59 -40.49
CA ALA A 278 9.42 -11.42 -39.17
C ALA A 278 9.76 -12.76 -38.47
N LEU A 279 8.93 -13.79 -38.66
CA LEU A 279 9.20 -15.14 -38.15
C LEU A 279 10.38 -15.81 -38.88
N LEU A 280 10.53 -15.61 -40.20
CA LEU A 280 11.67 -16.11 -40.97
C LEU A 280 12.97 -15.36 -40.60
N GLU A 281 12.91 -14.08 -40.24
CA GLU A 281 14.03 -13.33 -39.66
C GLU A 281 14.45 -13.94 -38.30
N VAL A 282 13.50 -14.11 -37.37
CA VAL A 282 13.73 -14.76 -36.07
C VAL A 282 14.34 -16.17 -36.22
N TRP A 283 13.86 -16.96 -37.18
CA TRP A 283 14.41 -18.28 -37.44
C TRP A 283 15.88 -18.22 -37.86
N LYS A 284 16.23 -17.35 -38.82
CA LYS A 284 17.60 -17.21 -39.34
C LYS A 284 18.59 -16.75 -38.27
N ASP A 285 18.15 -15.93 -37.31
CA ASP A 285 19.00 -15.42 -36.24
C ASP A 285 19.23 -16.43 -35.09
N ASN A 286 18.27 -17.34 -34.84
CA ASN A 286 18.28 -18.24 -33.69
C ASN A 286 18.56 -19.72 -34.05
N ARG A 287 18.39 -20.11 -35.31
CA ARG A 287 18.42 -21.50 -35.78
C ARG A 287 19.31 -21.66 -37.00
N THR A 288 19.89 -22.85 -37.15
CA THR A 288 20.74 -23.22 -38.31
C THR A 288 20.17 -24.40 -39.11
N ASP A 289 19.09 -25.01 -38.63
CA ASP A 289 18.34 -26.05 -39.32
C ASP A 289 17.47 -25.47 -40.43
N LYS A 290 17.47 -26.18 -41.58
CA LYS A 290 16.62 -25.87 -42.73
C LYS A 290 15.19 -26.36 -42.48
N ILE A 291 14.24 -25.47 -42.74
CA ILE A 291 12.81 -25.76 -42.82
C ILE A 291 12.33 -25.51 -44.28
N PRO A 292 11.29 -26.22 -44.77
CA PRO A 292 10.79 -26.04 -46.14
C PRO A 292 10.48 -24.59 -46.50
N GLU A 293 9.95 -23.83 -45.56
CA GLU A 293 9.54 -22.43 -45.71
C GLU A 293 10.72 -21.47 -46.02
N LEU A 294 11.97 -21.88 -45.81
CA LEU A 294 13.14 -21.08 -46.21
C LEU A 294 13.46 -21.15 -47.70
N ASP A 295 12.98 -22.18 -48.40
CA ASP A 295 13.24 -22.43 -49.82
C ASP A 295 11.97 -22.13 -50.70
N MET A 296 10.89 -21.57 -50.11
CA MET A 296 9.61 -21.20 -50.76
C MET A 296 9.46 -19.67 -50.96
N ASP A 297 8.55 -19.22 -51.83
CA ASP A 297 8.18 -17.79 -51.89
C ASP A 297 7.28 -17.37 -50.73
N LEU A 298 7.40 -16.12 -50.30
CA LEU A 298 6.55 -15.54 -49.24
C LEU A 298 5.06 -15.65 -49.57
N SER A 299 4.69 -15.49 -50.84
CA SER A 299 3.30 -15.59 -51.28
C SER A 299 2.78 -17.02 -51.15
N GLU A 300 3.60 -18.02 -51.50
CA GLU A 300 3.25 -19.45 -51.40
C GLU A 300 3.00 -19.84 -49.94
N ILE A 301 3.89 -19.44 -49.03
CA ILE A 301 3.73 -19.72 -47.59
C ILE A 301 2.41 -19.11 -47.06
N VAL A 302 2.08 -17.88 -47.44
CA VAL A 302 0.84 -17.22 -46.98
C VAL A 302 -0.42 -17.84 -47.59
N GLU A 303 -0.41 -18.22 -48.88
CA GLU A 303 -1.53 -18.96 -49.45
C GLU A 303 -1.69 -20.35 -48.81
N ASP A 304 -0.60 -21.07 -48.54
CA ASP A 304 -0.66 -22.39 -47.89
C ASP A 304 -1.24 -22.31 -46.46
N ILE A 305 -0.85 -21.29 -45.69
CA ILE A 305 -1.43 -21.00 -44.38
C ILE A 305 -2.94 -20.75 -44.51
N LEU A 306 -3.38 -19.86 -45.42
CA LEU A 306 -4.80 -19.55 -45.60
C LEU A 306 -5.59 -20.75 -46.13
N ASN A 307 -5.07 -21.48 -47.11
CA ASN A 307 -5.74 -22.66 -47.67
C ASN A 307 -6.01 -23.73 -46.60
N MET A 308 -5.04 -23.98 -45.72
CA MET A 308 -5.14 -24.98 -44.65
C MET A 308 -5.89 -24.50 -43.40
N HIS A 309 -5.81 -23.21 -43.06
CA HIS A 309 -6.22 -22.70 -41.73
C HIS A 309 -7.28 -21.60 -41.72
N ASP A 310 -7.52 -20.84 -42.79
CA ASP A 310 -8.65 -19.89 -42.83
C ASP A 310 -9.96 -20.68 -42.79
N THR A 311 -10.66 -20.67 -41.66
CA THR A 311 -11.96 -21.37 -41.54
C THR A 311 -13.12 -20.53 -42.06
N THR A 312 -12.96 -19.21 -42.09
CA THR A 312 -13.96 -18.24 -42.55
C THR A 312 -14.11 -18.20 -44.07
N LYS A 313 -13.03 -18.54 -44.80
CA LYS A 313 -12.85 -18.35 -46.24
C LYS A 313 -12.96 -16.90 -46.72
N LEU A 314 -12.61 -15.96 -45.85
CA LEU A 314 -12.55 -14.52 -46.12
C LEU A 314 -11.14 -14.02 -46.43
N GLY A 315 -10.12 -14.89 -46.40
CA GLY A 315 -8.74 -14.55 -46.70
C GLY A 315 -7.97 -13.95 -45.50
N HIS A 316 -8.43 -14.19 -44.28
CA HIS A 316 -7.73 -13.82 -43.04
C HIS A 316 -7.67 -15.04 -42.10
N LEU A 317 -6.90 -14.95 -41.02
CA LEU A 317 -6.99 -15.90 -39.91
C LEU A 317 -7.67 -15.24 -38.70
N THR A 318 -8.62 -15.92 -38.06
CA THR A 318 -9.05 -15.53 -36.70
C THR A 318 -8.00 -15.95 -35.66
N LEU A 319 -8.21 -15.55 -34.40
CA LEU A 319 -7.41 -16.03 -33.28
C LEU A 319 -7.43 -17.57 -33.16
N GLU A 320 -8.58 -18.21 -33.38
CA GLU A 320 -8.74 -19.66 -33.35
C GLU A 320 -7.95 -20.35 -34.47
N ASP A 321 -8.03 -19.80 -35.69
CA ASP A 321 -7.29 -20.30 -36.85
C ASP A 321 -5.77 -20.21 -36.61
N TYR A 322 -5.30 -19.07 -36.07
CA TYR A 322 -3.92 -18.85 -35.66
C TYR A 322 -3.48 -19.81 -34.55
N GLN A 323 -4.32 -20.06 -33.54
CA GLN A 323 -4.03 -21.00 -32.47
C GLN A 323 -3.85 -22.44 -33.00
N ILE A 324 -4.65 -22.85 -33.99
CA ILE A 324 -4.54 -24.17 -34.63
C ILE A 324 -3.28 -24.25 -35.52
N TRP A 325 -2.97 -23.19 -36.26
CA TRP A 325 -1.78 -23.12 -37.11
C TRP A 325 -0.48 -23.12 -36.29
N SER A 326 -0.39 -22.25 -35.27
CA SER A 326 0.84 -22.03 -34.50
C SER A 326 1.32 -23.26 -33.73
N VAL A 327 0.42 -24.18 -33.33
CA VAL A 327 0.82 -25.48 -32.74
C VAL A 327 1.65 -26.32 -33.73
N LYS A 328 1.33 -26.28 -35.02
CA LYS A 328 1.99 -27.08 -36.06
C LYS A 328 3.19 -26.36 -36.70
N SER A 329 3.17 -25.03 -36.71
CA SER A 329 4.19 -24.19 -37.34
C SER A 329 5.50 -24.18 -36.56
N ALA A 330 6.60 -24.59 -37.18
CA ALA A 330 7.93 -24.51 -36.58
C ALA A 330 8.33 -23.05 -36.30
N LEU A 331 8.00 -22.15 -37.24
CA LEU A 331 8.21 -20.70 -37.15
C LEU A 331 7.52 -20.08 -35.93
N ALA A 332 6.22 -20.35 -35.77
CA ALA A 332 5.46 -19.82 -34.64
C ALA A 332 5.96 -20.38 -33.30
N ASN A 333 6.30 -21.68 -33.26
CA ASN A 333 6.87 -22.31 -32.07
C ASN A 333 8.25 -21.75 -31.69
N GLU A 334 9.11 -21.37 -32.65
CA GLU A 334 10.41 -20.76 -32.33
C GLU A 334 10.25 -19.35 -31.76
N PHE A 335 9.39 -18.51 -32.35
CA PHE A 335 9.07 -17.19 -31.80
C PHE A 335 8.43 -17.28 -30.41
N LEU A 336 7.50 -18.23 -30.22
CA LEU A 336 6.92 -18.58 -28.93
C LEU A 336 8.00 -19.00 -27.91
N ASN A 337 8.97 -19.84 -28.30
CA ASN A 337 10.09 -20.21 -27.44
C ASN A 337 11.03 -19.03 -27.13
N LEU A 338 11.25 -18.11 -28.07
CA LEU A 338 12.11 -16.93 -27.89
C LEU A 338 11.54 -15.98 -26.84
N LEU A 339 10.23 -15.69 -26.92
CA LEU A 339 9.57 -14.85 -25.92
C LEU A 339 9.50 -15.53 -24.53
N PHE A 340 9.42 -16.87 -24.48
CA PHE A 340 9.08 -17.63 -23.26
C PHE A 340 10.17 -18.59 -22.79
N GLN A 341 11.44 -18.25 -22.99
CA GLN A 341 12.61 -19.11 -22.76
C GLN A 341 12.95 -19.37 -21.27
N CYS A 342 11.98 -19.83 -20.48
CA CYS A 342 12.19 -20.45 -19.16
C CYS A 342 12.68 -21.90 -19.33
N ARG A 343 13.92 -22.09 -19.77
CA ARG A 343 14.59 -23.41 -19.70
C ARG A 343 15.62 -23.44 -18.58
N GLU A 344 15.35 -24.30 -17.60
CA GLU A 344 16.35 -24.74 -16.62
C GLU A 344 17.56 -25.34 -17.34
N LYS A 345 18.75 -24.71 -17.31
CA LYS A 345 20.07 -25.38 -17.23
C LYS A 345 21.18 -24.40 -16.78
N PRO A 346 22.26 -24.91 -16.14
CA PRO A 346 23.22 -24.06 -15.44
C PRO A 346 24.44 -23.65 -16.28
N LYS A 347 24.97 -22.46 -15.94
CA LYS A 347 26.28 -21.89 -16.31
C LYS A 347 26.47 -21.44 -17.77
N ALA A 348 26.63 -20.12 -17.90
CA ALA A 348 27.39 -19.42 -18.94
C ALA A 348 26.82 -19.35 -20.37
N GLN A 349 25.59 -18.83 -20.52
CA GLN A 349 25.30 -17.74 -21.47
C GLN A 349 23.98 -17.06 -21.06
N PHE A 350 23.95 -15.72 -21.06
CA PHE A 350 22.90 -14.94 -20.39
C PHE A 350 21.67 -14.77 -21.27
N VAL A 351 20.63 -15.56 -21.04
CA VAL A 351 19.25 -15.19 -21.38
C VAL A 351 18.77 -14.20 -20.32
N LYS A 352 18.47 -12.96 -20.71
CA LYS A 352 18.06 -11.88 -19.80
C LYS A 352 16.88 -11.09 -20.36
N VAL A 353 15.69 -11.69 -20.48
CA VAL A 353 14.48 -10.86 -20.44
C VAL A 353 14.53 -10.17 -19.07
N ASN A 354 14.84 -8.87 -19.04
CA ASN A 354 15.12 -8.13 -17.81
C ASN A 354 13.83 -7.74 -17.05
N VAL A 355 12.81 -8.57 -17.29
CA VAL A 355 11.43 -8.50 -16.84
C VAL A 355 10.96 -9.87 -16.30
N VAL A 356 11.64 -10.98 -16.65
CA VAL A 356 11.33 -12.34 -16.14
C VAL A 356 12.22 -12.75 -14.96
N TYR A 357 13.38 -12.09 -14.78
CA TYR A 357 14.23 -12.22 -13.59
C TYR A 357 13.96 -11.14 -12.51
N CYS A 358 12.80 -10.46 -12.58
CA CYS A 358 12.35 -9.46 -11.59
C CYS A 358 11.15 -9.94 -10.76
N LEU A 359 10.87 -11.25 -10.80
CA LEU A 359 9.90 -11.98 -10.01
C LEU A 359 10.63 -13.18 -9.39
#